data_AF-A0A661CWF7-F1
#
_entry.id   AF-A0A661CWF7-F1
#
_cell.length_a   1.000
_cell.length_b   1.000
_cell.length_c   1.000
_cell.angle_alpha   90.00
_cell.angle_beta   90.00
_cell.angle_gamma   90.00
#
_symmetry.space_group_name_H-M   'P 1'
#
loop_
_entity.id
_entity.type
_entity.pdbx_description
1 polymer ?
#
loop_
_entity_poly.entity_id
_entity_poly.type
_entity_poly.pdbx_seq_one_letter_code
_entity_poly.pdbx_strand_id
1 'polypeptide(L)'
;MFYLVQRMKAKEVDDSEESPSFDQLWSMDYMGSSEFEFGALPKSLKRICRRLNKYQVYTLTEFKRPKTDEAVRVFCLPEQLDEITEGVRALLESEYPKIRLKEHAAFHANFHGTETDGFCMDAWWEIDNDFFITIGKQHMKNIQKALKNTAIKYKTAWNIEE
;
A
#
# COMPACT_ATOMS: atom_id res chain seq x y z
N MET A 1 5.22 0.23 13.23
CA MET A 1 5.30 1.70 13.03
C MET A 1 5.82 2.01 11.63
N PHE A 2 5.21 2.97 10.92
CA PHE A 2 5.59 3.35 9.55
C PHE A 2 7.07 3.70 9.44
N TYR A 3 7.78 3.08 8.51
CA TYR A 3 9.20 3.31 8.31
C TYR A 3 9.60 3.26 6.84
N LEU A 4 9.38 2.12 6.16
CA LEU A 4 9.76 1.92 4.75
C LEU A 4 8.52 1.93 3.87
N VAL A 5 8.12 3.12 3.45
CA VAL A 5 6.87 3.35 2.69
C VAL A 5 7.16 3.51 1.20
N GLN A 6 6.65 2.59 0.39
CA GLN A 6 6.61 2.71 -1.06
C GLN A 6 5.33 3.42 -1.50
N ARG A 7 5.48 4.55 -2.20
CA ARG A 7 4.37 5.29 -2.80
C ARG A 7 3.94 4.63 -4.12
N MET A 8 2.64 4.59 -4.39
CA MET A 8 2.08 3.88 -5.54
C MET A 8 0.99 4.71 -6.22
N LYS A 9 1.02 4.73 -7.56
CA LYS A 9 -0.05 5.24 -8.41
C LYS A 9 -0.70 4.12 -9.17
N ALA A 10 -2.02 4.16 -9.30
CA ALA A 10 -2.71 3.23 -10.18
C ALA A 10 -2.30 3.50 -11.63
N LYS A 11 -2.02 2.45 -12.38
CA LYS A 11 -1.88 2.54 -13.84
C LYS A 11 -3.26 2.46 -14.48
N GLU A 12 -3.41 3.09 -15.64
CA GLU A 12 -4.52 2.73 -16.54
C GLU A 12 -4.25 1.31 -17.03
N VAL A 13 -5.16 0.39 -16.72
CA VAL A 13 -5.04 -1.02 -17.06
C VAL A 13 -6.13 -1.31 -18.07
N ASP A 14 -5.76 -1.98 -19.17
CA ASP A 14 -6.73 -2.50 -20.11
C ASP A 14 -7.50 -3.66 -19.45
N ASP A 15 -8.82 -3.52 -19.38
CA ASP A 15 -9.74 -4.51 -18.79
C ASP A 15 -9.70 -5.87 -19.53
N SER A 16 -9.02 -5.95 -20.69
CA SER A 16 -8.81 -7.18 -21.45
C SER A 16 -7.88 -8.20 -20.76
N GLU A 17 -7.08 -7.80 -19.76
CA GLU A 17 -6.24 -8.74 -19.00
C GLU A 17 -6.98 -9.40 -17.83
N GLU A 18 -7.19 -10.72 -17.92
CA GLU A 18 -7.89 -11.48 -16.88
C GLU A 18 -7.15 -11.46 -15.52
N SER A 19 -5.82 -11.45 -15.52
CA SER A 19 -4.98 -11.61 -14.31
C SER A 19 -3.73 -10.70 -14.28
N PRO A 20 -3.92 -9.37 -14.22
CA PRO A 20 -2.79 -8.45 -14.17
C PRO A 20 -1.95 -8.69 -12.91
N SER A 21 -0.64 -8.61 -13.10
CA SER A 21 0.36 -8.67 -12.04
C SER A 21 0.44 -7.35 -11.27
N PHE A 22 1.11 -7.37 -10.11
CA PHE A 22 1.25 -6.20 -9.24
C PHE A 22 1.87 -5.01 -9.99
N ASP A 23 2.91 -5.25 -10.80
CA ASP A 23 3.62 -4.21 -11.56
C ASP A 23 2.83 -3.69 -12.76
N GLN A 24 1.82 -4.43 -13.24
CA GLN A 24 0.90 -3.97 -14.28
C GLN A 24 -0.17 -3.04 -13.73
N LEU A 25 -0.61 -3.27 -12.48
CA LEU A 25 -1.63 -2.45 -11.82
C LEU A 25 -1.07 -1.16 -11.23
N TRP A 26 0.21 -1.15 -10.85
CA TRP A 26 0.80 -0.09 -10.05
C TRP A 26 2.08 0.46 -10.65
N SER A 27 2.19 1.79 -10.66
CA SER A 27 3.45 2.50 -10.84
C SER A 27 4.02 2.78 -9.46
N MET A 28 5.16 2.17 -9.15
CA MET A 28 5.87 2.40 -7.90
C MET A 28 6.86 3.53 -8.11
N ASP A 29 6.72 4.58 -7.30
CA ASP A 29 7.64 5.71 -7.32
C ASP A 29 8.93 5.32 -6.60
N TYR A 30 9.93 4.92 -7.39
CA TYR A 30 11.18 4.37 -6.89
C TYR A 30 11.98 5.44 -6.13
N MET A 31 11.88 5.41 -4.81
CA MET A 31 12.65 6.28 -3.93
C MET A 31 13.95 5.55 -3.61
N GLY A 32 15.08 6.09 -4.05
CA GLY A 32 16.40 5.43 -4.16
C GLY A 32 17.07 4.94 -2.86
N SER A 33 16.31 4.38 -1.93
CA SER A 33 16.84 3.64 -0.80
C SER A 33 17.37 2.29 -1.28
N SER A 34 18.62 2.01 -0.93
CA SER A 34 19.28 0.72 -1.24
C SER A 34 18.47 -0.52 -0.81
N GLU A 35 17.58 -0.43 0.18
CA GLU A 35 16.69 -1.53 0.60
C GLU A 35 15.72 -1.99 -0.50
N PHE A 36 15.27 -1.08 -1.38
CA PHE A 36 14.43 -1.44 -2.52
C PHE A 36 15.23 -2.28 -3.54
N GLU A 37 16.53 -2.01 -3.68
CA GLU A 37 17.47 -2.76 -4.54
C GLU A 37 17.78 -4.16 -4.00
N PHE A 38 17.75 -4.32 -2.67
CA PHE A 38 18.06 -5.59 -2.00
C PHE A 38 16.85 -6.49 -1.74
N GLY A 39 15.79 -6.33 -2.55
CA GLY A 39 14.65 -7.25 -2.59
C GLY A 39 13.70 -7.13 -1.40
N ALA A 40 13.61 -5.97 -0.75
CA ALA A 40 12.65 -5.74 0.34
C ALA A 40 11.20 -5.95 -0.11
N LEU A 41 10.84 -5.51 -1.32
CA LEU A 41 9.50 -5.71 -1.92
C LEU A 41 9.13 -7.21 -2.04
N PRO A 42 9.94 -8.08 -2.72
CA PRO A 42 9.72 -9.52 -2.72
C PRO A 42 9.64 -10.15 -1.33
N LYS A 43 10.46 -9.69 -0.36
CA LYS A 43 10.43 -10.21 1.02
C LYS A 43 9.10 -9.90 1.71
N SER A 44 8.60 -8.66 1.60
CA SER A 44 7.30 -8.30 2.15
C SER A 44 6.17 -9.06 1.46
N LEU A 45 6.15 -9.13 0.12
CA LEU A 45 5.14 -9.92 -0.60
C LEU A 45 5.11 -11.38 -0.16
N LYS A 46 6.28 -12.00 0.03
CA LYS A 46 6.40 -13.36 0.57
C LYS A 46 5.76 -13.50 1.95
N ARG A 47 6.01 -12.55 2.87
CA ARG A 47 5.43 -12.58 4.24
C ARG A 47 3.92 -12.35 4.23
N ILE A 48 3.43 -11.46 3.38
CA ILE A 48 1.98 -11.21 3.19
C ILE A 48 1.31 -12.46 2.61
N CYS A 49 1.83 -13.00 1.51
CA CYS A 49 1.24 -14.15 0.82
C CYS A 49 1.16 -15.40 1.71
N ARG A 50 2.15 -15.64 2.57
CA ARG A 50 2.15 -16.75 3.55
C ARG A 50 1.04 -16.68 4.58
N ARG A 51 0.52 -15.48 4.86
CA ARG A 51 -0.49 -15.22 5.89
C ARG A 51 -1.74 -14.56 5.30
N LEU A 52 -1.94 -14.65 3.98
CA LEU A 52 -2.92 -13.84 3.25
C LEU A 52 -4.34 -14.01 3.79
N ASN A 53 -4.68 -15.21 4.28
CA ASN A 53 -5.97 -15.53 4.90
C ASN A 53 -6.23 -14.84 6.24
N LYS A 54 -5.19 -14.28 6.89
CA LYS A 54 -5.30 -13.54 8.15
C LYS A 54 -5.50 -12.04 7.94
N TYR A 55 -5.22 -11.52 6.75
CA TYR A 55 -5.36 -10.10 6.45
C TYR A 55 -6.82 -9.73 6.25
N GLN A 56 -7.17 -8.52 6.67
CA GLN A 56 -8.51 -7.95 6.51
C GLN A 56 -8.43 -6.56 5.89
N VAL A 57 -9.55 -6.11 5.33
CA VAL A 57 -9.70 -4.74 4.83
C VAL A 57 -10.50 -3.94 5.85
N TYR A 58 -9.91 -2.86 6.34
CA TYR A 58 -10.56 -1.87 7.18
C TYR A 58 -10.80 -0.59 6.40
N THR A 59 -11.92 0.08 6.67
CA THR A 59 -12.23 1.40 6.08
C THR A 59 -12.20 2.43 7.19
N LEU A 60 -11.30 3.40 7.09
CA LEU A 60 -11.16 4.49 8.04
C LEU A 60 -11.97 5.67 7.49
N THR A 61 -13.26 5.71 7.82
CA THR A 61 -14.22 6.65 7.26
C THR A 61 -13.98 8.11 7.68
N GLU A 62 -13.25 8.31 8.77
CA GLU A 62 -12.81 9.59 9.29
C GLU A 62 -11.69 10.23 8.46
N PHE A 63 -11.00 9.45 7.63
CA PHE A 63 -9.94 9.95 6.74
C PHE A 63 -10.41 9.85 5.30
N LYS A 64 -10.59 11.00 4.65
CA LYS A 64 -11.02 11.09 3.26
C LYS A 64 -10.15 12.04 2.46
N ARG A 65 -9.91 11.71 1.19
CA ARG A 65 -9.26 12.63 0.26
C ARG A 65 -10.25 13.76 -0.09
N PRO A 66 -9.92 15.05 0.14
CA PRO A 66 -10.85 16.15 -0.12
C PRO A 66 -11.34 16.24 -1.56
N LYS A 67 -10.47 15.92 -2.53
CA LYS A 67 -10.79 16.02 -3.96
C LYS A 67 -11.80 14.98 -4.46
N THR A 68 -11.84 13.80 -3.86
CA THR A 68 -12.67 12.67 -4.35
C THR A 68 -13.71 12.19 -3.34
N ASP A 69 -13.69 12.69 -2.09
CA ASP A 69 -14.46 12.19 -0.95
C ASP A 69 -14.26 10.68 -0.68
N GLU A 70 -13.19 10.10 -1.21
CA GLU A 70 -12.90 8.68 -1.03
C GLU A 70 -12.21 8.42 0.30
N ALA A 71 -12.75 7.46 1.05
CA ALA A 71 -12.20 7.04 2.33
C ALA A 71 -10.90 6.25 2.18
N VAL A 72 -10.05 6.38 3.20
CA VAL A 72 -8.86 5.55 3.38
C VAL A 72 -9.26 4.11 3.68
N ARG A 73 -8.56 3.17 3.06
CA ARG A 73 -8.70 1.74 3.33
C ARG A 73 -7.34 1.15 3.66
N VAL A 74 -7.33 0.25 4.63
CA VAL A 74 -6.11 -0.43 5.08
C VAL A 74 -6.28 -1.93 4.86
N PHE A 75 -5.25 -2.57 4.30
CA PHE A 75 -5.12 -4.02 4.25
C PHE A 75 -3.98 -4.45 5.16
N CYS A 76 -4.33 -5.01 6.32
CA CYS A 76 -3.38 -5.36 7.38
C CYS A 76 -3.87 -6.57 8.18
N LEU A 77 -3.04 -7.03 9.11
CA LEU A 77 -3.50 -7.94 10.16
C LEU A 77 -4.36 -7.18 11.19
N PRO A 78 -5.36 -7.83 11.81
CA PRO A 78 -6.25 -7.16 12.77
C PRO A 78 -5.50 -6.48 13.92
N GLU A 79 -4.47 -7.14 14.46
CA GLU A 79 -3.66 -6.64 15.58
C GLU A 79 -2.85 -5.38 15.25
N GLN A 80 -2.74 -4.99 13.97
CA GLN A 80 -2.01 -3.80 13.53
C GLN A 80 -2.91 -2.58 13.36
N LEU A 81 -4.24 -2.75 13.36
CA LEU A 81 -5.18 -1.71 12.92
C LEU A 81 -5.06 -0.42 13.75
N ASP A 82 -5.01 -0.54 15.08
CA ASP A 82 -4.96 0.62 15.97
C ASP A 82 -3.68 1.42 15.74
N GLU A 83 -2.53 0.74 15.68
CA GLU A 83 -1.23 1.39 15.42
C GLU A 83 -1.19 2.05 14.04
N ILE A 84 -1.73 1.39 13.01
CA ILE A 84 -1.81 1.96 11.66
C ILE A 84 -2.70 3.20 11.65
N THR A 85 -3.84 3.16 12.34
CA THR A 85 -4.80 4.27 12.41
C THR A 85 -4.17 5.50 13.08
N GLU A 86 -3.45 5.32 14.19
CA GLU A 86 -2.69 6.40 14.83
C GLU A 86 -1.57 6.93 13.92
N GLY A 87 -0.87 6.04 13.22
CA GLY A 87 0.15 6.45 12.26
C GLY A 87 -0.43 7.26 11.10
N VAL A 88 -1.56 6.85 10.52
CA VAL A 88 -2.27 7.62 9.49
C VAL A 88 -2.65 9.00 10.04
N ARG A 89 -3.21 9.08 11.24
CA ARG A 89 -3.55 10.37 11.87
C ARG A 89 -2.32 11.28 11.98
N ALA A 90 -1.21 10.75 12.50
CA ALA A 90 0.04 11.52 12.63
C ALA A 90 0.59 11.99 11.28
N LEU A 91 0.49 11.17 10.22
CA LEU A 91 0.90 11.54 8.86
C LEU A 91 -0.03 12.61 8.22
N LEU A 92 -1.27 12.73 8.69
CA LEU A 92 -2.24 13.73 8.23
C LEU A 92 -2.15 15.05 8.98
N GLU A 93 -1.68 15.04 10.23
CA GLU A 93 -1.59 16.24 11.08
C GLU A 93 -0.46 17.18 10.65
N SER A 94 0.62 16.66 10.05
CA SER A 94 1.77 17.48 9.65
C SER A 94 2.47 16.94 8.41
N GLU A 95 2.95 17.85 7.57
CA GLU A 95 3.87 17.55 6.46
C GLU A 95 5.20 16.94 6.96
N TYR A 96 5.62 17.34 8.17
CA TYR A 96 6.80 16.81 8.87
C TYR A 96 6.36 16.10 10.16
N PRO A 97 5.75 14.91 10.03
CA PRO A 97 5.23 14.17 11.17
C PRO A 97 6.37 13.81 12.14
N LYS A 98 6.03 13.65 13.42
CA LYS A 98 6.99 13.17 14.44
C LYS A 98 7.43 11.72 14.20
N ILE A 99 6.80 11.02 13.27
CA ILE A 99 7.18 9.68 12.83
C ILE A 99 8.30 9.82 11.81
N ARG A 100 9.45 9.19 12.11
CA ARG A 100 10.58 9.17 11.19
C ARG A 100 10.36 8.13 10.10
N LEU A 101 9.97 8.60 8.92
CA LEU A 101 9.96 7.79 7.71
C LEU A 101 11.36 7.74 7.09
N LYS A 102 11.66 6.65 6.39
CA LYS A 102 12.90 6.55 5.61
C LYS A 102 12.86 7.43 4.36
N GLU A 103 11.66 7.57 3.78
CA GLU A 103 11.40 8.38 2.60
C GLU A 103 10.10 9.17 2.78
N HIS A 104 9.97 10.30 2.08
CA HIS A 104 8.77 11.13 2.18
C HIS A 104 7.53 10.40 1.64
N ALA A 105 6.50 10.19 2.48
CA ALA A 105 5.29 9.49 2.06
C ALA A 105 4.32 10.35 1.22
N ALA A 106 4.45 11.68 1.19
CA ALA A 106 3.49 12.58 0.55
C ALA A 106 2.04 12.45 1.05
N PHE A 107 1.83 11.85 2.23
CA PHE A 107 0.52 11.61 2.81
C PHE A 107 -0.22 12.93 3.09
N HIS A 108 0.38 13.83 3.88
CA HIS A 108 -0.21 15.14 4.19
C HIS A 108 -0.66 15.90 2.93
N ALA A 109 0.21 15.99 1.91
CA ALA A 109 -0.11 16.67 0.66
C ALA A 109 -1.37 16.10 -0.02
N ASN A 110 -1.48 14.77 -0.11
CA ASN A 110 -2.61 14.05 -0.73
C ASN A 110 -3.97 14.29 -0.06
N PHE A 111 -3.99 14.68 1.21
CA PHE A 111 -5.20 14.86 2.01
C PHE A 111 -5.51 16.31 2.37
N HIS A 112 -4.58 17.24 2.08
CA HIS A 112 -4.82 18.68 2.24
C HIS A 112 -4.92 19.43 0.91
N GLY A 113 -4.84 18.73 -0.22
CA GLY A 113 -4.98 19.34 -1.54
C GLY A 113 -3.77 20.20 -1.92
N THR A 114 -2.64 20.02 -1.24
CA THR A 114 -1.39 20.78 -1.46
C THR A 114 -0.40 20.01 -2.34
N GLU A 115 -0.82 18.89 -2.93
CA GLU A 115 0.00 18.13 -3.86
C GLU A 115 0.25 18.90 -5.16
N THR A 116 1.51 18.91 -5.60
CA THR A 116 1.91 19.35 -6.95
C THR A 116 1.77 18.19 -7.94
N ASP A 117 1.60 18.51 -9.23
CA ASP A 117 1.49 17.51 -10.30
C ASP A 117 2.67 16.53 -10.22
N GLY A 118 2.37 15.27 -9.89
CA GLY A 118 3.38 14.24 -9.64
C GLY A 118 3.29 13.58 -8.26
N PHE A 119 2.70 14.23 -7.24
CA PHE A 119 2.67 13.71 -5.87
C PHE A 119 1.32 13.17 -5.40
N CYS A 120 0.30 13.16 -6.26
CA CYS A 120 -0.97 12.48 -5.98
C CYS A 120 -0.77 10.95 -6.02
N MET A 121 -0.90 10.26 -4.89
CA MET A 121 -0.67 8.83 -4.73
C MET A 121 -1.97 8.10 -4.44
N ASP A 122 -2.21 6.97 -5.09
CA ASP A 122 -3.45 6.21 -4.91
C ASP A 122 -3.33 5.17 -3.80
N ALA A 123 -2.08 4.76 -3.51
CA ALA A 123 -1.77 3.77 -2.49
C ALA A 123 -0.37 3.96 -1.90
N TRP A 124 -0.17 3.33 -0.74
CA TRP A 124 1.08 3.22 -0.02
C TRP A 124 1.27 1.78 0.45
N TRP A 125 2.48 1.29 0.34
CA TRP A 125 2.88 -0.01 0.88
C TRP A 125 3.94 0.20 1.94
N GLU A 126 3.63 -0.17 3.16
CA GLU A 126 4.60 -0.22 4.25
C GLU A 126 5.25 -1.61 4.24
N ILE A 127 6.52 -1.64 3.85
CA ILE A 127 7.22 -2.87 3.47
C ILE A 127 7.72 -3.63 4.68
N ASP A 128 8.13 -2.97 5.76
CA ASP A 128 8.71 -3.65 6.91
C ASP A 128 7.65 -4.30 7.82
N ASN A 129 6.45 -3.70 7.86
CA ASN A 129 5.31 -4.11 8.66
C ASN A 129 4.21 -4.76 7.81
N ASP A 130 4.43 -4.93 6.50
CA ASP A 130 3.61 -5.76 5.60
C ASP A 130 2.16 -5.30 5.38
N PHE A 131 1.88 -4.00 5.33
CA PHE A 131 0.51 -3.53 5.10
C PHE A 131 0.39 -2.56 3.93
N PHE A 132 -0.83 -2.44 3.41
CA PHE A 132 -1.17 -1.49 2.37
C PHE A 132 -2.20 -0.49 2.86
N ILE A 133 -2.09 0.74 2.34
CA ILE A 133 -3.11 1.78 2.47
C ILE A 133 -3.49 2.23 1.07
N THR A 134 -4.77 2.42 0.82
CA THR A 134 -5.27 2.96 -0.45
C THR A 134 -6.29 4.05 -0.20
N ILE A 135 -6.44 4.96 -1.17
CA ILE A 135 -7.58 5.86 -1.24
C ILE A 135 -8.60 5.25 -2.20
N GLY A 136 -9.83 5.05 -1.74
CA GLY A 136 -10.88 4.50 -2.60
C GLY A 136 -10.97 2.97 -2.62
N LYS A 137 -12.17 2.49 -2.93
CA LYS A 137 -12.52 1.05 -2.87
C LYS A 137 -11.90 0.26 -4.02
N GLN A 138 -11.80 0.85 -5.21
CA GLN A 138 -11.31 0.15 -6.39
C GLN A 138 -9.82 -0.18 -6.28
N HIS A 139 -9.02 0.76 -5.78
CA HIS A 139 -7.60 0.57 -5.48
C HIS A 139 -7.36 -0.58 -4.50
N MET A 140 -8.15 -0.65 -3.42
CA MET A 140 -8.05 -1.77 -2.47
C MET A 140 -8.38 -3.12 -3.11
N LYS A 141 -9.43 -3.18 -3.95
CA LYS A 141 -9.77 -4.40 -4.70
C LYS A 141 -8.62 -4.84 -5.61
N ASN A 142 -7.96 -3.88 -6.28
CA ASN A 142 -6.83 -4.15 -7.15
C ASN A 142 -5.65 -4.72 -6.36
N ILE A 143 -5.33 -4.18 -5.17
CA ILE A 143 -4.32 -4.76 -4.26
C ILE A 143 -4.68 -6.20 -3.90
N GLN A 144 -5.92 -6.46 -3.48
CA GLN A 144 -6.34 -7.81 -3.11
C GLN A 144 -6.27 -8.80 -4.29
N LYS A 145 -6.68 -8.39 -5.50
CA LYS A 145 -6.57 -9.19 -6.72
C LYS A 145 -5.10 -9.51 -7.03
N ALA A 146 -4.23 -8.50 -6.98
CA ALA A 146 -2.81 -8.65 -7.23
C ALA A 146 -2.14 -9.62 -6.24
N LEU A 147 -2.42 -9.47 -4.94
CA LEU A 147 -1.88 -10.34 -3.90
C LEU A 147 -2.35 -11.78 -4.02
N LYS A 148 -3.62 -12.01 -4.38
CA LYS A 148 -4.14 -13.36 -4.66
C LYS A 148 -3.41 -14.00 -5.83
N ASN A 149 -3.25 -13.29 -6.94
CA ASN A 149 -2.54 -13.77 -8.12
C ASN A 149 -1.07 -14.09 -7.79
N THR A 150 -0.41 -13.21 -7.05
CA THR A 150 0.97 -13.40 -6.58
C THR A 150 1.09 -14.60 -5.64
N ALA A 151 0.15 -14.79 -4.71
CA ALA A 151 0.15 -15.95 -3.82
C ALA A 151 -0.01 -17.27 -4.59
N ILE A 152 -0.87 -17.32 -5.61
CA ILE A 152 -1.00 -18.48 -6.49
C ILE A 152 0.33 -18.77 -7.19
N LYS A 153 0.96 -17.75 -7.79
CA LYS A 153 2.28 -17.89 -8.44
C LYS A 153 3.34 -18.40 -7.47
N TYR A 154 3.39 -17.90 -6.23
CA TYR A 154 4.34 -18.39 -5.23
C TYR A 154 4.08 -19.83 -4.81
N LYS A 155 2.81 -20.25 -4.67
CA LYS A 155 2.46 -21.64 -4.38
C LYS A 155 2.96 -22.57 -5.49
N THR A 156 2.70 -22.22 -6.75
CA THR A 156 3.16 -23.01 -7.91
C THR A 156 4.68 -23.02 -8.04
N ALA A 157 5.36 -21.90 -7.79
CA ALA A 157 6.80 -21.79 -7.98
C ALA A 157 7.61 -22.46 -6.86
N TRP A 158 7.08 -22.56 -5.63
CA TRP A 158 7.87 -22.93 -4.45
C TRP A 158 7.51 -24.28 -3.81
N ASN A 159 6.64 -25.09 -4.42
CA ASN A 159 6.23 -26.41 -3.91
C ASN A 159 5.92 -26.41 -2.40
N ILE A 160 5.21 -25.39 -1.92
CA ILE A 160 4.80 -25.33 -0.52
C ILE A 160 3.54 -26.19 -0.38
N GLU A 161 3.70 -27.44 0.05
CA GLU A 161 2.61 -28.28 0.56
C GLU A 161 2.06 -27.69 1.87
N GLU A 162 0.76 -27.87 2.10
CA GLU A 162 -0.02 -27.31 3.23
C GLU A 162 0.43 -27.82 4.61
#